data_AF-A0A9N9QDA0-F1
#
_entry.id   AF-A0A9N9QDA0-F1
#
_cell.length_a   1.000
_cell.length_b   1.000
_cell.length_c   1.000
_cell.angle_alpha   90.00
_cell.angle_beta   90.00
_cell.angle_gamma   90.00
#
_symmetry.space_group_name_H-M   'P 1'
#
loop_
_entity.id
_entity.type
_entity.pdbx_description
1 polymer ?
#
loop_
_entity_poly.entity_id
_entity_poly.type
_entity_poly.pdbx_seq_one_letter_code
_entity_poly.pdbx_strand_id
1 'polypeptide(L)'
;MPWSNLLPFVGVLVGTSLFCVIRVTYRHRSHINDLRKQGFPMPKNWSWITGHILVLYKYQKKFPPLANVALATQELCRKLPDTEMFLLDLWSAFPASLMVFDPEAAVLVSQKYNLPKSDASLELLKPIVGGQSLLSMNGMEWKTWRARLNPGFNPTTLMQHVPYIVDCMDVFCEKLR
;
A
#
# COMPACT_ATOMS: atom_id res chain seq x y z
N MET A 1 -32.69 30.88 7.31
CA MET A 1 -32.53 30.49 5.89
C MET A 1 -33.85 29.88 5.41
N PRO A 2 -34.45 30.34 4.30
CA PRO A 2 -35.72 29.81 3.83
C PRO A 2 -35.54 28.39 3.26
N TRP A 3 -36.39 27.46 3.69
CA TRP A 3 -36.31 26.03 3.37
C TRP A 3 -36.51 25.74 1.86
N SER A 4 -37.07 26.68 1.10
CA SER A 4 -37.27 26.60 -0.36
C SER A 4 -35.98 26.41 -1.15
N ASN A 5 -34.85 26.88 -0.62
CA ASN A 5 -33.55 26.84 -1.32
C ASN A 5 -32.75 25.58 -0.97
N LEU A 6 -33.23 24.76 -0.03
CA LEU A 6 -32.50 23.59 0.48
C LEU A 6 -32.54 22.41 -0.51
N LEU A 7 -33.70 22.15 -1.12
CA LEU A 7 -33.87 21.10 -2.13
C LEU A 7 -32.97 21.29 -3.38
N PRO A 8 -32.95 22.46 -4.05
CA PRO A 8 -32.07 22.65 -5.20
C PRO A 8 -30.58 22.64 -4.80
N PHE A 9 -30.23 23.15 -3.62
CA PHE A 9 -28.87 23.13 -3.12
C PHE A 9 -28.36 21.70 -2.88
N VAL A 10 -29.16 20.85 -2.23
CA VAL A 10 -28.86 19.42 -2.05
C VAL A 10 -28.76 18.72 -3.41
N GLY A 11 -29.66 19.02 -4.35
CA GLY A 11 -29.62 18.48 -5.71
C GLY A 11 -28.32 18.81 -6.44
N VAL A 12 -27.86 20.06 -6.37
CA VAL A 12 -26.58 20.49 -6.98
C VAL A 12 -25.38 19.81 -6.30
N LEU A 13 -25.36 19.70 -4.97
CA LEU A 13 -24.28 19.02 -4.25
C LEU A 13 -24.19 17.52 -4.59
N VAL A 14 -25.33 16.84 -4.64
CA VAL A 14 -25.38 15.41 -5.01
C VAL A 14 -24.97 15.24 -6.48
N GLY A 15 -25.50 16.07 -7.38
CA GLY A 15 -25.16 16.01 -8.80
C GLY A 15 -23.67 16.26 -9.08
N THR A 16 -23.08 17.27 -8.43
CA THR A 16 -21.65 17.58 -8.55
C THR A 16 -20.78 16.48 -7.96
N SER A 17 -21.13 15.94 -6.78
CA SER A 17 -20.42 14.83 -6.16
C SER A 17 -20.43 13.57 -7.04
N LEU A 18 -21.60 13.19 -7.56
CA LEU A 18 -21.74 12.06 -8.49
C LEU A 18 -20.91 12.27 -9.76
N PHE A 19 -20.98 13.47 -10.36
CA PHE A 19 -20.18 13.81 -11.53
C PHE A 19 -18.68 13.68 -11.26
N CYS A 20 -18.20 14.18 -10.12
CA CYS A 20 -16.81 14.06 -9.70
C CYS A 20 -16.38 12.60 -9.54
N VAL A 21 -17.17 11.78 -8.83
CA VAL A 21 -16.88 10.35 -8.64
C VAL A 21 -16.85 9.62 -9.97
N ILE A 22 -17.84 9.85 -10.85
CA ILE A 22 -17.88 9.25 -12.19
C ILE A 22 -16.66 9.65 -13.00
N ARG A 23 -16.31 10.94 -13.02
CA ARG A 23 -15.16 11.46 -13.77
C ARG A 23 -13.84 10.87 -13.27
N VAL A 24 -13.63 10.82 -11.96
CA VAL A 24 -12.40 10.25 -11.36
C VAL A 24 -12.30 8.76 -11.66
N THR A 25 -13.40 8.02 -11.45
CA THR A 25 -13.49 6.58 -11.75
C THR A 25 -13.19 6.31 -13.22
N TYR A 26 -13.86 7.04 -14.11
CA TYR A 26 -13.70 6.87 -15.55
C TYR A 26 -12.28 7.17 -16.00
N ARG A 27 -11.67 8.27 -15.52
CA ARG A 27 -10.28 8.62 -15.85
C ARG A 27 -9.31 7.53 -15.41
N HIS A 28 -9.42 7.05 -14.18
CA HIS A 28 -8.59 5.96 -13.68
C HIS A 28 -8.77 4.68 -14.49
N ARG A 29 -10.01 4.24 -14.66
CA ARG A 29 -10.32 2.98 -15.35
C ARG A 29 -9.99 3.02 -16.83
N SER A 30 -10.19 4.16 -17.50
CA SER A 30 -9.77 4.34 -18.89
C SER A 30 -8.26 4.19 -19.02
N HIS A 31 -7.50 4.86 -18.16
CA HIS A 31 -6.04 4.77 -18.19
C HIS A 31 -5.54 3.33 -17.98
N ILE A 32 -6.06 2.61 -16.97
CA ILE A 32 -5.70 1.21 -16.73
C ILE A 32 -6.11 0.32 -17.92
N ASN A 33 -7.29 0.54 -18.50
CA ASN A 33 -7.74 -0.22 -19.65
C ASN A 33 -6.89 0.04 -20.90
N ASP A 34 -6.36 1.25 -21.07
CA ASP A 34 -5.44 1.57 -22.17
C ASP A 34 -4.09 0.86 -22.00
N LEU A 35 -3.55 0.82 -20.78
CA LEU A 35 -2.35 0.02 -20.46
C LEU A 35 -2.60 -1.48 -20.70
N ARG A 36 -3.78 -1.98 -20.32
CA ARG A 36 -4.19 -3.36 -20.60
C ARG A 36 -4.22 -3.66 -22.10
N LYS A 37 -4.77 -2.75 -22.91
CA LYS A 37 -4.83 -2.89 -24.39
C LYS A 37 -3.44 -2.83 -25.03
N GLN A 38 -2.51 -2.07 -24.44
CA GLN A 38 -1.10 -2.03 -24.86
C GLN A 38 -0.34 -3.32 -24.54
N GLY A 39 -0.95 -4.26 -23.79
CA GLY A 39 -0.33 -5.53 -23.46
C GLY A 39 0.54 -5.50 -22.21
N PHE A 40 0.41 -4.47 -21.36
CA PHE A 40 1.08 -4.49 -20.06
C PHE A 40 0.62 -5.72 -19.26
N PRO A 41 1.54 -6.46 -18.63
CA PRO A 41 1.17 -7.62 -17.86
C PRO A 41 0.25 -7.26 -16.70
N MET A 42 -0.84 -8.02 -16.56
CA MET A 42 -1.87 -7.84 -15.54
C MET A 42 -2.47 -9.21 -15.18
N PRO A 43 -2.96 -9.40 -13.95
CA PRO A 43 -3.78 -10.55 -13.62
C PRO A 43 -4.99 -10.68 -14.55
N LYS A 44 -5.36 -11.90 -14.91
CA LYS A 44 -6.57 -12.15 -15.71
C LYS A 44 -7.82 -11.71 -14.91
N ASN A 45 -8.90 -11.44 -15.64
CA ASN A 45 -10.22 -11.06 -15.09
C ASN A 45 -10.29 -9.66 -14.47
N TRP A 46 -9.57 -8.68 -15.04
CA TRP A 46 -9.82 -7.26 -14.76
C TRP A 46 -11.23 -6.85 -15.19
N SER A 47 -11.91 -6.05 -14.35
CA SER A 47 -13.24 -5.50 -14.64
C SER A 47 -13.27 -3.97 -14.53
N TRP A 48 -14.14 -3.32 -15.30
CA TRP A 48 -14.34 -1.86 -15.23
C TRP A 48 -14.87 -1.38 -13.87
N ILE A 49 -15.64 -2.21 -13.18
CA ILE A 49 -16.27 -1.84 -11.91
C ILE A 49 -15.28 -2.03 -10.75
N THR A 50 -14.65 -3.19 -10.66
CA THR A 50 -13.85 -3.58 -9.48
C THR A 50 -12.35 -3.66 -9.73
N GLY A 51 -11.88 -3.42 -10.96
CA GLY A 51 -10.49 -3.67 -11.33
C GLY A 51 -10.13 -5.13 -11.05
N HIS A 52 -9.10 -5.33 -10.22
CA HIS A 52 -8.66 -6.63 -9.71
C HIS A 52 -9.08 -6.89 -8.25
N ILE A 53 -9.91 -6.05 -7.62
CA ILE A 53 -10.35 -6.26 -6.21
C ILE A 53 -10.97 -7.66 -6.04
N LEU A 54 -11.88 -8.05 -6.94
CA LEU A 54 -12.50 -9.38 -6.89
C LEU A 54 -11.53 -10.51 -7.25
N VAL A 55 -10.48 -10.22 -8.03
CA VAL A 55 -9.41 -11.18 -8.30
C VAL A 55 -8.66 -11.45 -7.01
N LEU A 56 -8.17 -10.41 -6.34
CA LEU A 56 -7.45 -10.51 -5.07
C LEU A 56 -8.32 -11.15 -3.96
N TYR A 57 -9.60 -10.81 -3.91
CA TYR A 57 -10.54 -11.38 -2.94
C TYR A 57 -10.65 -12.92 -3.04
N LYS A 58 -10.53 -13.50 -4.24
CA LYS A 58 -10.49 -14.98 -4.42
C LYS A 58 -9.28 -15.62 -3.73
N TYR A 59 -8.15 -14.90 -3.66
CA TYR A 59 -6.95 -15.35 -2.96
C TYR A 59 -7.08 -15.12 -1.45
N GLN A 60 -7.65 -13.98 -1.05
CA GLN A 60 -7.89 -13.67 0.36
C GLN A 60 -8.76 -14.72 1.06
N LYS A 61 -9.77 -15.27 0.38
CA LYS A 61 -10.63 -16.34 0.90
C LYS A 61 -9.91 -17.63 1.32
N LYS A 62 -8.66 -17.82 0.87
CA LYS A 62 -7.86 -19.01 1.22
C LYS A 62 -7.20 -18.89 2.59
N PHE A 63 -7.18 -17.70 3.17
CA PHE A 63 -6.55 -17.41 4.45
C PHE A 63 -7.61 -17.21 5.55
N PRO A 64 -7.25 -17.38 6.84
CA PRO A 64 -8.13 -17.08 7.95
C PRO A 64 -8.68 -15.64 7.91
N PRO A 65 -9.84 -15.38 8.52
CA PRO A 65 -10.32 -14.02 8.73
C PRO A 65 -9.23 -13.14 9.35
N LEU A 66 -9.14 -11.88 8.92
CA LEU A 66 -8.13 -10.89 9.36
C LEU A 66 -6.68 -11.18 8.95
N ALA A 67 -6.42 -12.24 8.18
CA ALA A 67 -5.10 -12.44 7.59
C ALA A 67 -4.69 -11.23 6.74
N ASN A 68 -3.42 -10.82 6.86
CA ASN A 68 -2.89 -9.67 6.15
C ASN A 68 -3.02 -9.86 4.62
N VAL A 69 -3.56 -8.85 3.93
CA VAL A 69 -3.77 -8.85 2.48
C VAL A 69 -2.48 -9.06 1.68
N ALA A 70 -1.32 -8.77 2.26
CA ALA A 70 -0.01 -9.07 1.68
C ALA A 70 0.15 -10.57 1.39
N LEU A 71 -0.42 -11.47 2.21
CA LEU A 71 -0.35 -12.92 2.00
C LEU A 71 -1.13 -13.34 0.74
N ALA A 72 -2.34 -12.82 0.58
CA ALA A 72 -3.15 -13.06 -0.62
C ALA A 72 -2.49 -12.49 -1.88
N THR A 73 -1.86 -11.32 -1.74
CA THR A 73 -1.12 -10.66 -2.82
C THR A 73 0.12 -11.46 -3.20
N GLN A 74 0.86 -11.99 -2.23
CA GLN A 74 2.02 -12.86 -2.46
C GLN A 74 1.59 -14.15 -3.18
N GLU A 75 0.50 -14.78 -2.77
CA GLU A 75 -0.02 -15.97 -3.44
C GLU A 75 -0.47 -15.67 -4.88
N LEU A 76 -1.06 -14.49 -5.13
CA LEU A 76 -1.36 -14.02 -6.48
C LEU A 76 -0.08 -13.89 -7.32
N CYS A 77 0.97 -13.25 -6.79
CA CYS A 77 2.25 -13.10 -7.49
C CYS A 77 2.88 -14.46 -7.84
N ARG A 78 2.86 -15.43 -6.91
CA ARG A 78 3.41 -16.77 -7.16
C ARG A 78 2.69 -17.55 -8.26
N LYS A 79 1.42 -17.23 -8.54
CA LYS A 79 0.60 -17.86 -9.59
C LYS A 79 0.73 -17.18 -10.96
N LEU A 80 1.50 -16.11 -11.06
CA LEU A 80 1.81 -15.41 -12.31
C LEU A 80 3.34 -15.48 -12.59
N PRO A 81 3.94 -16.69 -12.67
CA PRO A 81 5.40 -16.83 -12.82
C PRO A 81 5.91 -16.35 -14.17
N ASP A 82 5.06 -16.36 -15.20
CA ASP A 82 5.42 -15.96 -16.58
C ASP A 82 5.68 -14.46 -16.71
N THR A 83 5.58 -13.71 -15.62
CA THR A 83 5.73 -12.26 -15.63
C THR A 83 6.35 -11.82 -14.33
N GLU A 84 7.57 -11.32 -14.33
CA GLU A 84 8.26 -10.93 -13.08
C GLU A 84 7.84 -9.55 -12.53
N MET A 85 7.00 -8.84 -13.30
CA MET A 85 6.38 -7.56 -12.92
C MET A 85 4.99 -7.40 -13.56
N PHE A 86 3.96 -7.06 -12.79
CA PHE A 86 2.63 -6.81 -13.37
C PHE A 86 1.88 -5.66 -12.70
N LEU A 87 0.97 -5.03 -13.44
CA LEU A 87 0.09 -3.99 -12.93
C LEU A 87 -1.09 -4.61 -12.17
N LEU A 88 -1.30 -4.13 -10.94
CA LEU A 88 -2.39 -4.53 -10.06
C LEU A 88 -3.28 -3.32 -9.74
N ASP A 89 -4.43 -3.26 -10.40
CA ASP A 89 -5.46 -2.25 -10.15
C ASP A 89 -6.42 -2.65 -9.01
N LEU A 90 -6.19 -2.14 -7.80
CA LEU A 90 -7.06 -2.31 -6.62
C LEU A 90 -7.87 -1.06 -6.30
N TRP A 91 -7.97 -0.12 -7.23
CA TRP A 91 -8.79 1.07 -7.03
C TRP A 91 -10.26 0.67 -6.89
N SER A 92 -11.03 1.19 -5.94
CA SER A 92 -10.81 2.38 -5.09
C SER A 92 -10.18 2.13 -3.73
N ALA A 93 -9.85 0.88 -3.38
CA ALA A 93 -9.33 0.52 -2.07
C ALA A 93 -7.85 0.89 -1.90
N PHE A 94 -7.07 0.78 -2.97
CA PHE A 94 -5.65 1.13 -2.98
C PHE A 94 -5.25 1.66 -4.36
N PRO A 95 -4.27 2.58 -4.48
CA PRO A 95 -3.78 3.02 -5.77
C PRO A 95 -3.34 1.84 -6.65
N ALA A 96 -3.53 1.94 -7.97
CA ALA A 96 -2.99 0.94 -8.86
C ALA A 96 -1.45 0.89 -8.71
N SER A 97 -0.91 -0.31 -8.55
CA SER A 97 0.50 -0.53 -8.24
C SER A 97 1.16 -1.46 -9.24
N LEU A 98 2.43 -1.19 -9.55
CA LEU A 98 3.28 -2.14 -10.24
C LEU A 98 3.86 -3.11 -9.20
N MET A 99 3.47 -4.38 -9.31
CA MET A 99 4.03 -5.45 -8.50
C MET A 99 5.38 -5.83 -9.10
N VAL A 100 6.43 -5.84 -8.28
CA VAL A 100 7.81 -6.15 -8.70
C VAL A 100 8.32 -7.31 -7.87
N PHE A 101 8.71 -8.40 -8.52
CA PHE A 101 9.28 -9.58 -7.87
C PHE A 101 10.46 -10.19 -8.64
N ASP A 102 10.89 -9.54 -9.72
CA ASP A 102 12.23 -9.67 -10.26
C ASP A 102 13.26 -9.02 -9.30
N PRO A 103 14.28 -9.75 -8.82
CA PRO A 103 15.35 -9.19 -8.00
C PRO A 103 16.09 -8.02 -8.65
N GLU A 104 16.32 -8.04 -9.97
CA GLU A 104 17.06 -6.98 -10.65
C GLU A 104 16.24 -5.68 -10.68
N ALA A 105 14.97 -5.75 -11.08
CA ALA A 105 14.04 -4.65 -11.06
C ALA A 105 13.80 -4.11 -9.64
N ALA A 106 13.78 -4.99 -8.62
CA ALA A 106 13.69 -4.56 -7.23
C ALA A 106 14.90 -3.71 -6.82
N VAL A 107 16.12 -4.06 -7.24
CA VAL A 107 17.33 -3.24 -7.02
C VAL A 107 17.25 -1.92 -7.79
N LEU A 108 16.73 -1.93 -9.02
CA LEU A 108 16.53 -0.70 -9.80
C LEU A 108 15.61 0.28 -9.05
N VAL A 109 14.45 -0.20 -8.59
CA VAL A 109 13.45 0.61 -7.90
C VAL A 109 13.94 1.10 -6.54
N SER A 110 14.54 0.22 -5.73
CA SER A 110 14.85 0.50 -4.33
C SER A 110 16.22 1.12 -4.08
N GLN A 111 17.22 0.87 -4.94
CA GLN A 111 18.60 1.29 -4.70
C GLN A 111 19.14 2.19 -5.81
N LYS A 112 19.10 1.73 -7.08
CA LYS A 112 19.73 2.47 -8.18
C LYS A 112 19.02 3.79 -8.45
N TYR A 113 17.70 3.73 -8.65
CA TYR A 113 16.88 4.92 -8.84
C TYR A 113 16.34 5.46 -7.52
N ASN A 114 16.27 4.62 -6.48
CA ASN A 114 15.75 4.97 -5.16
C ASN A 114 14.45 5.77 -5.28
N LEU A 115 13.47 5.18 -5.98
CA LEU A 115 12.22 5.86 -6.30
C LEU A 115 11.55 6.35 -5.02
N PRO A 116 10.93 7.55 -5.03
CA PRO A 116 10.33 8.10 -3.84
C PRO A 116 9.20 7.19 -3.35
N LYS A 117 9.11 7.04 -2.03
CA LYS A 117 7.94 6.43 -1.39
C LYS A 117 6.71 7.25 -1.76
N SER A 118 5.63 6.57 -2.09
CA SER A 118 4.38 7.21 -2.51
C SER A 118 3.71 7.97 -1.36
N ASP A 119 2.97 9.03 -1.68
CA ASP A 119 2.17 9.78 -0.69
C ASP A 119 1.14 8.89 0.00
N ALA A 120 0.64 7.85 -0.69
CA ALA A 120 -0.23 6.84 -0.10
C ALA A 120 0.41 6.12 1.10
N SER A 121 1.74 5.99 1.11
CA SER A 121 2.47 5.39 2.25
C SER A 121 2.44 6.30 3.47
N LEU A 122 2.53 7.63 3.29
CA LEU A 122 2.38 8.60 4.37
C LEU A 122 0.95 8.55 4.93
N GLU A 123 -0.06 8.67 4.07
CA GLU A 123 -1.47 8.69 4.49
C GLU A 123 -1.87 7.41 5.23
N LEU A 124 -1.33 6.26 4.81
CA LEU A 124 -1.56 4.98 5.49
C LEU A 124 -0.93 4.94 6.90
N LEU A 125 0.25 5.52 7.07
CA LEU A 125 1.01 5.43 8.32
C LEU A 125 0.71 6.56 9.30
N LYS A 126 0.24 7.70 8.82
CA LYS A 126 -0.04 8.91 9.61
C LYS A 126 -0.93 8.65 10.83
N PRO A 127 -2.00 7.83 10.78
CA PRO A 127 -2.80 7.51 11.97
C PRO A 127 -2.03 6.73 13.05
N ILE A 128 -0.97 6.01 12.67
CA ILE A 128 -0.16 5.18 13.56
C ILE A 128 0.98 5.98 14.18
N VAL A 129 1.69 6.76 13.35
CA VAL A 129 2.94 7.44 13.75
C VAL A 129 2.75 8.93 14.05
N GLY A 130 1.54 9.46 13.86
CA GLY A 130 1.20 10.86 14.17
C GLY A 130 1.64 11.89 13.12
N GLY A 131 2.21 11.47 11.99
CA GLY A 131 2.68 12.39 10.96
C GLY A 131 3.76 11.79 10.06
N GLN A 132 4.65 12.67 9.61
CA GLN A 132 5.80 12.28 8.81
C GLN A 132 6.80 11.48 9.65
N SER A 133 7.33 10.40 9.09
CA SER A 133 8.29 9.53 9.79
C SER A 133 9.36 9.00 8.82
N LEU A 134 10.37 8.29 9.35
CA LEU A 134 11.36 7.59 8.52
C LEU A 134 10.75 6.63 7.49
N LEU A 135 9.52 6.18 7.72
CA LEU A 135 8.79 5.30 6.82
C LEU A 135 8.16 6.05 5.62
N SER A 136 8.00 7.37 5.70
CA SER A 136 7.41 8.20 4.64
C SER A 136 8.40 9.20 4.02
N MET A 137 9.47 9.56 4.74
CA MET A 137 10.48 10.50 4.26
C MET A 137 11.29 9.94 3.08
N ASN A 138 11.73 10.85 2.21
CA ASN A 138 12.55 10.55 1.03
C ASN A 138 13.85 11.38 1.04
N GLY A 139 14.83 10.98 0.23
CA GLY A 139 16.05 11.74 -0.04
C GLY A 139 16.80 12.23 1.20
N MET A 140 17.13 13.52 1.22
CA MET A 140 17.99 14.12 2.26
C MET A 140 17.31 14.18 3.63
N GLU A 141 15.99 14.37 3.66
CA GLU A 141 15.23 14.34 4.91
C GLU A 141 15.35 12.98 5.59
N TRP A 142 15.07 11.91 4.82
CA TRP A 142 15.23 10.54 5.30
C TRP A 142 16.66 10.28 5.78
N LYS A 143 17.68 10.68 4.97
CA LYS A 143 19.09 10.44 5.31
C LYS A 143 19.49 11.13 6.60
N THR A 144 19.01 12.36 6.83
CA THR A 144 19.28 13.12 8.06
C THR A 144 18.70 12.40 9.29
N TRP A 145 17.43 12.02 9.23
CA TRP A 145 16.78 11.33 10.36
C TRP A 145 17.33 9.93 10.57
N ARG A 146 17.68 9.21 9.51
CA ARG A 146 18.25 7.87 9.59
C ARG A 146 19.62 7.91 10.24
N ALA A 147 20.45 8.90 9.89
CA ALA A 147 21.76 9.09 10.50
C ALA A 147 21.68 9.34 12.01
N ARG A 148 20.66 10.05 12.49
CA ARG A 148 20.40 10.25 13.93
C ARG A 148 19.91 8.99 14.63
N LEU A 149 19.15 8.14 13.93
CA LEU A 149 18.65 6.88 14.48
C LEU A 149 19.73 5.78 14.53
N ASN A 150 20.63 5.73 13.54
CA ASN A 150 21.63 4.67 13.37
C ASN A 150 22.45 4.32 14.63
N PRO A 151 22.93 5.28 15.46
CA PRO A 151 23.73 4.97 16.63
C PRO A 151 23.03 4.03 17.62
N GLY A 152 21.70 4.10 17.77
CA GLY A 152 20.96 3.21 18.66
C GLY A 152 20.94 1.74 18.20
N PHE A 153 21.34 1.48 16.95
CA PHE A 153 21.36 0.15 16.33
C PHE A 153 22.78 -0.33 16.04
N ASN A 154 23.81 0.28 16.64
CA ASN A 154 25.17 -0.25 16.50
C ASN A 154 25.32 -1.57 17.29
N PRO A 155 26.21 -2.49 16.87
CA PRO A 155 26.35 -3.80 17.51
C PRO A 155 26.60 -3.74 19.02
N THR A 156 27.44 -2.81 19.49
CA THR A 156 27.77 -2.66 20.91
C THR A 156 26.54 -2.27 21.73
N THR A 157 25.78 -1.27 21.28
CA THR A 157 24.54 -0.85 21.93
C THR A 157 23.49 -1.96 21.92
N LEU A 158 23.35 -2.68 20.81
CA LEU A 158 22.42 -3.82 20.73
C LEU A 158 22.79 -4.92 21.74
N MET A 159 24.07 -5.26 21.86
CA MET A 159 24.54 -6.27 22.82
C MET A 159 24.29 -5.86 24.27
N GLN A 160 24.35 -4.56 24.59
CA GLN A 160 24.00 -4.05 25.93
C GLN A 160 22.52 -4.20 26.26
N HIS A 161 21.63 -4.25 25.26
CA HIS A 161 20.20 -4.46 25.46
C HIS A 161 19.80 -5.94 25.60
N VAL A 162 20.65 -6.88 25.17
CA VAL A 162 20.33 -8.32 25.18
C VAL A 162 19.91 -8.82 26.58
N PRO A 163 20.63 -8.53 27.68
CA PRO A 163 20.22 -9.01 29.00
C PRO A 163 18.81 -8.55 29.39
N TYR A 164 18.49 -7.28 29.15
CA TYR A 164 17.16 -6.73 29.44
C TYR A 164 16.05 -7.37 28.58
N ILE A 165 16.34 -7.68 27.32
CA ILE A 165 15.40 -8.39 26.45
C ILE A 165 15.13 -9.80 27.00
N VAL A 166 16.17 -10.51 27.45
CA VAL A 166 16.04 -11.84 28.07
C VAL A 166 15.18 -11.75 29.33
N ASP A 167 15.44 -10.79 30.22
CA ASP A 167 14.64 -10.58 31.43
C ASP A 167 13.15 -10.36 31.09
N CYS A 168 12.86 -9.53 30.07
CA CYS A 168 11.48 -9.31 29.60
C CYS A 168 10.84 -10.58 29.05
N MET A 169 11.60 -11.41 28.33
CA MET A 169 11.13 -12.68 27.78
C MET A 169 10.84 -13.70 28.89
N ASP A 170 11.66 -13.75 29.93
CA ASP A 170 11.46 -14.66 31.06
C ASP A 170 10.15 -14.32 31.79
N VAL A 171 9.91 -13.04 32.09
CA VAL A 171 8.64 -12.58 32.67
C VAL A 171 7.43 -12.91 31.78
N PHE A 172 7.58 -12.74 30.46
CA PHE A 172 6.51 -13.08 29.52
C PHE A 172 6.22 -14.58 29.51
N CYS A 173 7.25 -15.42 29.48
CA CYS A 173 7.12 -16.87 29.52
C CYS A 173 6.51 -17.36 30.83
N GLU A 174 6.87 -16.76 31.96
CA GLU A 174 6.30 -17.08 33.27
C GLU A 174 4.79 -16.81 33.31
N LYS A 175 4.33 -15.68 32.76
CA LYS A 175 2.91 -15.32 32.74
C LYS A 175 2.05 -16.18 31.80
N LEU A 176 2.66 -16.85 30.83
CA LEU A 176 1.96 -17.74 29.90
C LEU A 176 1.83 -19.18 30.40
N ARG A 177 2.55 -19.55 31.46
CA ARG A 177 2.44 -20.84 32.12
C ARG A 177 1.25 -20.87 33.09
#